data_AF-A0A258BXM2-F1
#
_entry.id   AF-A0A258BXM2-F1
#
_cell.length_a   1.000
_cell.length_b   1.000
_cell.length_c   1.000
_cell.angle_alpha   90.00
_cell.angle_beta   90.00
_cell.angle_gamma   90.00
#
_symmetry.space_group_name_H-M   'P 1'
#
loop_
_entity.id
_entity.type
_entity.pdbx_description
1 polymer ?
#
loop_
_entity_poly.entity_id
_entity_poly.type
_entity_poly.pdbx_seq_one_letter_code
_entity_poly.pdbx_strand_id
1 'polypeptide(L)'
;MRKAWEASTLLPGRHLRCKTNFARLKLDAPHLLLVHGAADTDIPVQERRDVGRSLADAGFDVAFAEQPGHGHGVSGEQLQAAMEWSQSRRA
;
A
#
# COMPACT_ATOMS: atom_id res chain seq x y z
N MET A 1 35.16 -13.72 -10.23
CA MET A 1 35.47 -14.24 -8.88
C MET A 1 35.85 -13.07 -7.97
N ARG A 2 35.14 -12.93 -6.84
CA ARG A 2 35.32 -12.11 -5.62
C ARG A 2 36.27 -10.89 -5.67
N LYS A 3 35.73 -9.67 -5.52
CA LYS A 3 36.48 -8.51 -5.01
C LYS A 3 36.17 -8.31 -3.53
N ALA A 4 37.25 -8.19 -2.76
CA ALA A 4 37.28 -7.99 -1.32
C ALA A 4 36.67 -6.64 -0.94
N TRP A 5 35.90 -6.62 0.15
CA TRP A 5 35.49 -5.41 0.84
C TRP A 5 36.53 -5.16 1.94
N GLU A 6 37.28 -4.06 1.84
CA GLU A 6 38.16 -3.62 2.91
C GLU A 6 37.32 -2.99 4.03
N ALA A 7 37.61 -3.44 5.24
CA ALA A 7 37.07 -2.89 6.47
C ALA A 7 37.68 -1.51 6.72
N SER A 8 36.84 -0.47 6.72
CA SER A 8 37.21 0.85 7.26
C SER A 8 36.67 0.96 8.68
N THR A 9 37.59 0.96 9.63
CA THR A 9 37.36 1.13 11.06
C THR A 9 37.35 2.60 11.47
N LEU A 10 36.45 2.91 12.41
CA LEU A 10 36.49 3.94 13.47
C LEU A 10 35.88 5.33 13.21
N LEU A 11 34.66 5.50 13.75
CA LEU A 11 34.37 6.56 14.72
C LEU A 11 33.63 5.95 15.94
N PRO A 12 34.06 6.22 17.19
CA PRO A 12 33.31 5.84 18.39
C PRO A 12 32.26 6.91 18.69
N GLY A 13 30.98 6.56 18.57
CA GLY A 13 29.90 7.42 19.05
C GLY A 13 28.66 7.36 18.17
N ARG A 14 27.59 6.75 18.72
CA ARG A 14 26.24 6.64 18.13
C ARG A 14 26.20 5.99 16.76
N HIS A 15 26.36 4.66 16.77
CA HIS A 15 25.56 3.86 15.85
C HIS A 15 24.09 4.13 16.22
N LEU A 16 23.41 4.98 15.43
CA LEU A 16 21.96 4.94 15.35
C LEU A 16 21.63 3.57 14.78
N ARG A 17 21.56 2.57 15.66
CA ARG A 17 21.02 1.26 15.37
C ARG A 17 19.55 1.54 15.07
N CYS A 18 19.23 1.78 13.80
CA CYS A 18 17.86 1.66 13.33
C CYS A 18 17.52 0.16 13.46
N LYS A 19 17.19 -0.25 14.69
CA LYS A 19 16.40 -1.44 14.92
C LYS A 19 15.01 -1.07 14.43
N THR A 20 14.81 -1.06 13.12
CA THR A 20 13.49 -0.91 12.54
C THR A 20 12.70 -2.12 13.02
N ASN A 21 11.92 -1.92 14.08
CA ASN A 21 11.02 -2.95 14.57
C ASN A 21 9.95 -3.11 13.50
N PHE A 22 10.12 -4.06 12.58
CA PHE A 22 9.14 -4.39 11.54
C PHE A 22 7.73 -4.61 12.12
N ALA A 23 7.64 -5.08 13.36
CA ALA A 23 6.39 -5.21 14.10
C ALA A 23 5.68 -3.86 14.39
N ARG A 24 6.42 -2.77 14.62
CA ARG A 24 5.85 -1.44 14.88
C ARG A 24 5.42 -0.75 13.58
N LEU A 25 6.18 -0.94 12.49
CA LEU A 25 5.76 -0.46 11.15
C LEU A 25 4.43 -1.08 10.70
N LYS A 26 4.12 -2.33 11.09
CA LYS A 26 2.83 -2.96 10.81
C LYS A 26 1.65 -2.33 11.55
N LEU A 27 1.87 -1.83 12.78
CA LEU A 27 0.82 -1.16 13.57
C LEU A 27 0.51 0.24 13.06
N ASP A 28 1.51 0.93 12.51
CA ASP A 28 1.39 2.29 11.98
C ASP A 28 1.17 2.33 10.45
N ALA A 29 0.98 1.17 9.80
CA ALA A 29 0.77 1.11 8.36
C ALA A 29 -0.56 1.76 7.99
N PRO A 30 -0.61 2.64 6.97
CA PRO A 30 -1.84 3.29 6.57
C PRO A 30 -2.83 2.25 6.04
N HIS A 31 -4.09 2.38 6.45
CA HIS A 31 -5.20 1.68 5.81
C HIS A 31 -5.33 2.19 4.37
N LEU A 32 -5.50 1.28 3.41
CA LEU A 32 -5.63 1.60 1.99
C LEU A 32 -7.00 1.17 1.48
N LEU A 33 -7.67 2.06 0.75
CA LEU A 33 -8.85 1.72 -0.04
C LEU A 33 -8.50 1.81 -1.52
N LEU A 34 -8.80 0.73 -2.25
CA LEU A 34 -8.66 0.64 -3.69
C LEU A 34 -10.07 0.53 -4.28
N VAL A 35 -10.51 1.53 -5.05
CA VAL A 35 -11.80 1.50 -5.78
C VAL A 35 -11.50 1.35 -7.27
N HIS A 36 -12.24 0.51 -7.99
CA HIS A 36 -12.04 0.31 -9.43
C HIS A 36 -13.34 -0.01 -10.17
N GLY A 37 -13.47 0.48 -11.40
CA GLY A 37 -14.58 0.12 -12.29
C GLY A 37 -14.39 -1.27 -12.90
N ALA A 38 -15.40 -2.13 -12.82
CA ALA A 38 -15.32 -3.50 -13.36
C ALA A 38 -15.31 -3.53 -14.91
N ALA A 39 -15.80 -2.46 -15.55
CA ALA A 39 -15.88 -2.31 -17.00
C ALA A 39 -14.80 -1.35 -17.55
N ASP A 40 -13.75 -1.06 -16.76
CA ASP A 40 -12.61 -0.26 -17.21
C ASP A 40 -11.85 -1.00 -18.32
N THR A 41 -11.79 -0.37 -19.50
CA THR A 41 -11.10 -0.87 -20.68
C THR A 41 -9.66 -0.40 -20.80
N ASP A 42 -9.29 0.64 -20.06
CA ASP A 42 -7.98 1.28 -20.11
C ASP A 42 -7.05 0.64 -19.07
N ILE A 43 -7.61 0.36 -17.89
CA ILE A 43 -6.93 -0.38 -16.81
C ILE A 43 -7.82 -1.57 -16.41
N PRO A 44 -7.52 -2.79 -16.90
CA PRO A 44 -8.28 -3.99 -16.55
C PRO A 44 -8.38 -4.21 -15.04
N VAL A 45 -9.57 -4.57 -14.56
CA VAL A 45 -9.83 -4.78 -13.12
C VAL A 45 -8.89 -5.81 -12.48
N GLN A 46 -8.39 -6.77 -13.25
CA GLN A 46 -7.45 -7.78 -12.76
C GLN A 46 -6.11 -7.15 -12.33
N GLU A 47 -5.62 -6.13 -13.04
CA GLU A 47 -4.39 -5.43 -12.64
C GLU A 47 -4.56 -4.77 -11.27
N ARG A 48 -5.75 -4.21 -11.01
CA ARG A 48 -6.04 -3.60 -9.72
C ARG A 48 -6.15 -4.63 -8.59
N ARG A 49 -6.72 -5.80 -8.87
CA ARG A 49 -6.73 -6.95 -7.93
C ARG A 49 -5.30 -7.40 -7.61
N ASP A 50 -4.41 -7.42 -8.59
CA ASP A 50 -3.00 -7.81 -8.43
C ASP A 50 -2.24 -6.82 -7.55
N VAL A 51 -2.49 -5.52 -7.73
CA VAL A 51 -1.96 -4.47 -6.85
C VAL A 51 -2.47 -4.65 -5.41
N GLY A 52 -3.77 -4.93 -5.23
CA GLY A 52 -4.34 -5.18 -3.90
C GLY A 52 -3.67 -6.35 -3.19
N ARG A 53 -3.45 -7.46 -3.89
CA ARG A 53 -2.71 -8.62 -3.35
C ARG A 53 -1.27 -8.26 -2.97
N SER A 54 -0.56 -7.57 -3.86
CA SER A 54 0.83 -7.17 -3.62
C SER A 54 0.98 -6.25 -2.40
N LEU A 55 0.03 -5.33 -2.20
CA LEU A 55 -0.01 -4.45 -1.03
C LEU A 55 -0.34 -5.23 0.26
N ALA A 56 -1.28 -6.17 0.20
CA ALA A 56 -1.60 -7.03 1.33
C ALA A 56 -0.39 -7.92 1.72
N ASP A 57 0.30 -8.50 0.74
CA ASP A 57 1.51 -9.31 0.95
C ASP A 57 2.66 -8.49 1.55
N ALA A 58 2.74 -7.20 1.20
CA ALA A 58 3.67 -6.25 1.81
C ALA A 58 3.28 -5.84 3.26
N GLY A 59 2.10 -6.26 3.73
CA GLY A 59 1.64 -6.08 5.10
C GLY A 59 0.78 -4.83 5.36
N PHE A 60 0.22 -4.21 4.31
CA PHE A 60 -0.77 -3.14 4.46
C PHE A 60 -2.17 -3.70 4.75
N ASP A 61 -3.02 -2.95 5.46
CA ASP A 61 -4.46 -3.22 5.55
C ASP A 61 -5.16 -2.65 4.31
N VAL A 62 -5.60 -3.52 3.41
CA VAL A 62 -6.13 -3.15 2.09
C VAL A 62 -7.59 -3.57 1.96
N ALA A 63 -8.46 -2.61 1.68
CA ALA A 63 -9.82 -2.84 1.21
C ALA A 63 -9.90 -2.63 -0.31
N PHE A 64 -10.58 -3.53 -1.02
CA PHE A 64 -10.84 -3.40 -2.45
C PHE A 64 -12.35 -3.34 -2.71
N ALA A 65 -12.80 -2.30 -3.42
CA ALA A 65 -14.17 -2.08 -3.82
C ALA A 65 -14.27 -2.04 -5.35
N GLU A 66 -14.76 -3.12 -5.92
CA GLU A 66 -15.07 -3.21 -7.35
C GLU A 66 -16.46 -2.65 -7.62
N GLN A 67 -16.59 -1.86 -8.69
CA GLN A 67 -17.80 -1.12 -9.02
C GLN A 67 -18.38 -1.59 -10.36
N PRO A 68 -19.44 -2.41 -10.33
CA PRO A 68 -20.07 -2.94 -11.53
C PRO A 68 -20.52 -1.83 -12.49
N GLY A 69 -20.37 -2.08 -13.79
CA GLY A 69 -20.82 -1.16 -14.85
C GLY A 69 -20.00 0.13 -15.01
N HIS A 70 -19.04 0.40 -14.13
CA HIS A 70 -18.18 1.58 -14.20
C HIS A 70 -16.93 1.32 -15.04
N GLY A 71 -16.61 2.26 -15.93
CA GLY A 71 -15.38 2.26 -16.75
C GLY A 71 -14.23 3.05 -16.12
N HIS A 72 -13.31 3.56 -16.95
CA HIS A 72 -12.22 4.41 -16.49
C HIS A 72 -12.73 5.78 -16.00
N GLY A 73 -12.51 6.10 -14.73
CA GLY A 73 -12.90 7.37 -14.12
C GLY A 73 -13.31 7.27 -12.66
N VAL A 74 -13.88 8.36 -12.14
CA VAL A 74 -14.41 8.45 -10.78
C VAL A 74 -15.85 8.97 -10.85
N SER A 75 -16.81 8.13 -10.46
CA SER A 75 -18.23 8.49 -10.35
C SER A 75 -18.58 9.09 -8.99
N GLY A 76 -19.76 9.70 -8.90
CA GLY A 76 -20.28 10.20 -7.62
C GLY A 76 -20.47 9.09 -6.58
N GLU A 77 -20.91 7.91 -7.01
CA GLU A 77 -21.05 6.72 -6.15
C GLU A 77 -19.69 6.26 -5.61
N GLN A 78 -18.68 6.19 -6.48
CA GLN A 78 -17.30 5.85 -6.10
C GLN A 78 -16.72 6.85 -5.09
N LEU A 79 -16.96 8.15 -5.31
CA LEU A 79 -16.51 9.19 -4.39
C LEU A 79 -17.21 9.11 -3.03
N GLN A 80 -18.53 8.90 -3.02
CA GLN A 80 -19.30 8.75 -1.79
C GLN A 80 -18.82 7.57 -0.95
N ALA A 81 -18.62 6.40 -1.58
CA ALA A 81 -18.09 5.22 -0.90
C ALA A 81 -16.68 5.47 -0.30
N ALA A 82 -15.82 6.19 -1.02
CA ALA A 82 -14.50 6.56 -0.52
C ALA A 82 -14.57 7.53 0.67
N MET A 83 -15.51 8.48 0.66
CA MET A 83 -15.73 9.41 1.78
C MET A 83 -16.23 8.69 3.02
N GLU A 84 -17.23 7.81 2.89
CA GLU A 84 -17.77 7.00 3.99
C GLU A 84 -16.70 6.13 4.62
N TRP A 85 -15.90 5.45 3.79
CA TRP A 85 -14.78 4.65 4.26
C TRP A 85 -13.76 5.51 5.01
N SER A 86 -13.38 6.68 4.46
CA SER A 86 -12.42 7.58 5.12
C SER A 86 -12.94 8.06 6.49
N GLN A 87 -14.22 8.40 6.60
CA GLN A 87 -14.84 8.80 7.86
C GLN A 87 -14.86 7.66 8.88
N SER A 88 -15.15 6.43 8.45
CA SER A 88 -15.14 5.25 9.33
C SER A 88 -13.78 4.95 9.97
N ARG A 89 -12.69 5.42 9.35
CA ARG A 89 -11.30 5.17 9.78
C ARG A 89 -10.67 6.31 10.58
N ARG A 90 -11.41 7.41 10.84
CA ARG A 90 -10.95 8.56 11.65
C ARG A 90 -11.22 8.43 13.15
N ALA A 91 -11.72 7.28 13.62
CA ALA A 91 -12.02 7.02 15.02
C ALA A 91 -10.77 6.71 15.86
#